data_AF-A0A355RZT4-F1
#
_entry.id   AF-A0A355RZT4-F1
#
_cell.length_a   1.000
_cell.length_b   1.000
_cell.length_c   1.000
_cell.angle_alpha   90.00
_cell.angle_beta   90.00
_cell.angle_gamma   90.00
#
_symmetry.space_group_name_H-M   'P 1'
#
loop_
_entity.id
_entity.type
_entity.pdbx_description
1 polymer ?
#
loop_
_entity_poly.entity_id
_entity_poly.type
_entity_poly.pdbx_seq_one_letter_code
_entity_poly.pdbx_strand_id
1 'polypeptide(L)'
;MMGGIGMDTEEYRITKILNNNVVLALQHGKEKIIFSRGIGFKGHVGSTIGNDMTIEKIFSLDDKENSNRFNELIERVDGSIVGLCEEVIYMIDKELGEELDEKIHIALTDHIAFTLMRLKENNEITNPFLIETQTLYKKEFEVAKKVISVLEKRTGIDIPDGEVGFIALHIHSARNKGKLSNTIKCAFITSSIAELIEDEFRIHIDRDSLDYARFIIHVQFAIKR
;
A
#
# COMPACT_ATOMS: atom_id res chain seq x y z
N MET A 1 -22.66 13.69 -14.70
CA MET A 1 -21.69 14.18 -15.70
C MET A 1 -20.37 14.37 -14.98
N MET A 2 -19.48 13.38 -15.05
CA MET A 2 -18.12 13.52 -14.53
C MET A 2 -17.24 13.96 -15.70
N GLY A 3 -16.55 15.08 -15.51
CA GLY A 3 -15.67 15.67 -16.50
C GLY A 3 -14.51 14.73 -16.79
N GLY A 4 -14.38 14.34 -18.06
CA GLY A 4 -13.14 13.78 -18.57
C GLY A 4 -12.04 14.81 -18.38
N ILE A 5 -10.93 14.36 -17.79
CA ILE A 5 -9.69 15.14 -17.75
C ILE A 5 -9.32 15.45 -19.20
N GLY A 6 -9.24 16.75 -19.51
CA GLY A 6 -8.91 17.24 -20.84
C GLY A 6 -7.57 16.69 -21.31
N MET A 7 -7.55 16.21 -22.55
CA MET A 7 -6.38 15.71 -23.24
C MET A 7 -5.36 16.83 -23.49
N ASP A 8 -4.33 16.92 -22.64
CA ASP A 8 -3.01 17.31 -23.13
C ASP A 8 -2.33 16.03 -23.64
N THR A 9 -2.47 15.77 -24.94
CA THR A 9 -1.79 14.67 -25.66
C THR A 9 -0.31 14.97 -25.85
N GLU A 10 0.40 15.07 -24.75
CA GLU A 10 1.85 14.96 -24.71
C GLU A 10 2.15 13.46 -24.57
N GLU A 11 2.69 12.86 -25.64
CA GLU A 11 2.74 11.42 -25.88
C GLU A 11 3.39 10.64 -24.72
N TYR A 12 2.58 9.98 -23.90
CA TYR A 12 3.07 9.02 -22.90
C TYR A 12 3.77 7.87 -23.62
N ARG A 13 5.09 7.73 -23.44
CA ARG A 13 5.87 6.64 -24.05
C ARG A 13 6.02 5.49 -23.07
N ILE A 14 5.52 4.31 -23.43
CA ILE A 14 5.60 3.11 -22.60
C ILE A 14 7.07 2.69 -22.45
N THR A 15 7.54 2.62 -21.21
CA THR A 15 8.89 2.12 -20.88
C THR A 15 8.85 0.68 -20.39
N LYS A 16 7.78 0.27 -19.72
CA LYS A 16 7.60 -1.12 -19.25
C LYS A 16 6.13 -1.52 -19.17
N ILE A 17 5.86 -2.78 -19.48
CA ILE A 17 4.55 -3.40 -19.26
C ILE A 17 4.62 -4.17 -17.95
N LEU A 18 3.77 -3.81 -16.98
CA LEU A 18 3.72 -4.49 -15.69
C LEU A 18 2.68 -5.62 -15.73
N ASN A 19 1.48 -5.31 -16.23
CA ASN A 19 0.47 -6.33 -16.54
C ASN A 19 -0.51 -5.82 -17.61
N ASN A 20 -1.62 -6.54 -17.82
CA ASN A 20 -2.61 -6.19 -18.84
C ASN A 20 -3.22 -4.78 -18.70
N ASN A 21 -3.28 -4.23 -17.49
CA ASN A 21 -3.97 -2.97 -17.19
C ASN A 21 -3.04 -1.86 -16.68
N VAL A 22 -1.77 -2.16 -16.40
CA VAL A 22 -0.80 -1.23 -15.81
C VAL A 22 0.49 -1.21 -16.61
N VAL A 23 0.93 -0.02 -16.99
CA VAL A 23 2.22 0.23 -17.64
C VAL A 23 2.98 1.35 -16.93
N LEU A 24 4.31 1.30 -17.02
CA LEU A 24 5.17 2.43 -16.72
C LEU A 24 5.41 3.20 -18.02
N ALA A 25 5.27 4.52 -17.97
CA ALA A 25 5.48 5.40 -19.11
C ALA A 25 6.26 6.65 -18.72
N LEU A 26 6.85 7.30 -19.72
CA LEU A 26 7.56 8.56 -19.58
C LEU A 26 6.77 9.68 -20.26
N GLN A 27 6.64 10.81 -19.57
CA GLN A 27 6.08 12.05 -20.10
C GLN A 27 6.97 13.21 -19.65
N HIS A 28 7.50 14.00 -20.59
CA HIS A 28 8.45 15.11 -20.31
C HIS A 28 9.66 14.72 -19.44
N GLY A 29 10.15 13.49 -19.57
CA GLY A 29 11.24 12.99 -18.73
C GLY A 29 10.85 12.65 -17.30
N LYS A 30 9.56 12.67 -16.96
CA LYS A 30 9.01 12.21 -15.68
C LYS A 30 8.31 10.87 -15.84
N GLU A 31 8.50 9.99 -14.87
CA GLU A 31 7.87 8.68 -14.86
C GLU A 31 6.43 8.74 -14.34
N LYS A 32 5.57 7.95 -15.00
CA LYS A 32 4.14 7.87 -14.74
C LYS A 32 3.72 6.40 -14.75
N ILE A 33 2.94 6.01 -13.75
CA ILE A 33 2.27 4.69 -13.72
C ILE A 33 0.86 4.91 -14.27
N ILE A 34 0.51 4.21 -15.35
CA ILE A 34 -0.72 4.46 -16.10
C ILE A 34 -1.63 3.24 -16.05
N PHE A 35 -2.88 3.49 -15.66
CA PHE A 35 -3.95 2.50 -15.59
C PHE A 35 -4.89 2.71 -16.76
N SER A 36 -5.07 1.67 -17.56
CA SER A 36 -6.04 1.66 -18.65
C SER A 36 -6.38 0.23 -19.01
N ARG A 37 -7.67 -0.04 -19.27
CA ARG A 37 -8.14 -1.38 -19.56
C ARG A 37 -7.46 -1.96 -20.81
N GLY A 38 -6.69 -3.03 -20.61
CA GLY A 38 -6.01 -3.74 -21.70
C GLY A 38 -4.79 -3.01 -22.30
N ILE A 39 -4.29 -1.95 -21.64
CA ILE A 39 -3.14 -1.16 -22.12
C ILE A 39 -1.88 -2.02 -22.30
N GLY A 40 -1.60 -2.96 -21.40
CA GLY A 40 -0.44 -3.84 -21.51
C GLY A 40 -0.57 -4.92 -22.59
N PHE A 41 -1.80 -5.21 -23.04
CA PHE A 41 -2.04 -6.16 -24.13
C PHE A 41 -1.95 -5.48 -25.50
N LYS A 42 -2.43 -4.23 -25.61
CA LYS A 42 -2.43 -3.46 -26.87
C LYS A 42 -1.13 -2.70 -27.09
N GLY A 43 -0.48 -2.25 -26.02
CA GLY A 43 0.77 -1.50 -26.06
C GLY A 43 1.99 -2.39 -26.18
N HIS A 44 3.10 -1.82 -26.64
CA HIS A 44 4.42 -2.44 -26.60
C HIS A 44 5.45 -1.44 -26.07
N VAL A 45 6.52 -1.95 -25.47
CA VAL A 45 7.60 -1.09 -24.95
C VAL A 45 8.16 -0.22 -26.08
N GLY A 46 8.30 1.07 -25.81
CA GLY A 46 8.77 2.09 -26.74
C GLY A 46 7.66 2.81 -27.51
N SER A 47 6.44 2.27 -27.55
CA SER A 47 5.28 2.90 -28.21
C SER A 47 4.66 4.02 -27.38
N THR A 48 3.91 4.90 -28.03
CA THR A 48 3.12 5.94 -27.38
C THR A 48 1.70 5.45 -27.12
N ILE A 49 1.10 5.90 -26.02
CA ILE A 49 -0.28 5.56 -25.70
C ILE A 49 -1.19 6.30 -26.68
N GLY A 50 -1.95 5.53 -27.47
CA GLY A 50 -2.88 6.06 -28.45
C GLY A 50 -4.05 6.81 -27.81
N ASN A 51 -4.52 7.83 -28.51
CA ASN A 51 -5.69 8.64 -28.14
C ASN A 51 -7.01 7.86 -28.07
N ASP A 52 -7.03 6.63 -28.59
CA ASP A 52 -8.15 5.70 -28.56
C ASP A 52 -8.30 4.97 -27.21
N MET A 53 -7.30 5.07 -26.32
CA MET A 53 -7.34 4.46 -25.00
C MET A 53 -7.92 5.41 -23.95
N THR A 54 -8.85 4.91 -23.13
CA THR A 54 -9.34 5.63 -21.96
C THR A 54 -8.42 5.38 -20.78
N ILE A 55 -7.73 6.42 -20.32
CA ILE A 55 -6.91 6.36 -19.11
C ILE A 55 -7.82 6.47 -17.88
N GLU A 56 -7.71 5.50 -16.97
CA GLU A 56 -8.49 5.44 -15.74
C GLU A 56 -7.83 6.18 -14.57
N LYS A 57 -6.49 6.13 -14.50
CA LYS A 57 -5.67 6.80 -13.48
C LYS A 57 -4.24 6.94 -13.96
N ILE A 58 -3.59 8.00 -13.51
CA ILE A 58 -2.15 8.20 -13.63
C ILE A 58 -1.62 8.48 -12.23
N PHE A 59 -0.60 7.75 -11.80
CA PHE A 59 0.24 8.15 -10.68
C PHE A 59 1.54 8.74 -11.19
N SER A 60 2.00 9.80 -10.53
CA SER A 60 3.22 10.49 -10.89
C SER A 60 4.33 10.10 -9.92
N LEU A 61 5.49 9.72 -10.45
CA LEU A 61 6.72 9.56 -9.68
C LEU A 61 7.55 10.84 -9.90
N ASP A 62 7.18 11.90 -9.20
CA ASP A 62 7.76 13.24 -9.39
C ASP A 62 9.09 13.39 -8.65
N ASP A 63 9.26 12.73 -7.50
CA ASP A 63 10.52 12.68 -6.79
C ASP A 63 11.52 11.75 -7.50
N LYS A 64 12.71 12.27 -7.81
CA LYS A 64 13.72 11.55 -8.57
C LYS A 64 14.30 10.36 -7.81
N GLU A 65 14.45 10.47 -6.49
CA GLU A 65 14.92 9.37 -5.66
C GLU A 65 13.88 8.24 -5.65
N ASN A 66 12.59 8.58 -5.49
CA ASN A 66 11.47 7.66 -5.55
C ASN A 66 11.40 6.95 -6.91
N SER A 67 11.43 7.69 -8.02
CA SER A 67 11.46 7.13 -9.38
C SER A 67 12.63 6.15 -9.59
N ASN A 68 13.85 6.50 -9.16
CA ASN A 68 15.00 5.59 -9.25
C ASN A 68 14.79 4.31 -8.43
N ARG A 69 14.31 4.43 -7.19
CA ARG A 69 14.09 3.28 -6.31
C ARG A 69 12.94 2.39 -6.80
N PHE A 70 11.92 2.97 -7.43
CA PHE A 70 10.87 2.21 -8.10
C PHE A 70 11.44 1.42 -9.30
N ASN A 71 12.35 2.03 -10.07
CA ASN A 71 13.05 1.33 -11.16
C ASN A 71 13.91 0.16 -10.65
N GLU A 72 14.63 0.33 -9.54
CA GLU A 72 15.37 -0.78 -8.92
C GLU A 72 14.42 -1.92 -8.44
N LEU A 73 13.24 -1.55 -7.94
CA LEU A 73 12.23 -2.52 -7.48
C LEU A 73 11.68 -3.35 -8.64
N ILE A 74 11.36 -2.74 -9.78
CA ILE A 74 10.83 -3.46 -10.95
C ILE A 74 11.87 -4.36 -11.64
N GLU A 75 13.16 -4.17 -11.36
CA GLU A 75 14.23 -5.05 -11.85
C GLU A 75 14.35 -6.32 -11.02
N ARG A 76 14.07 -6.24 -9.71
CA ARG A 76 14.18 -7.38 -8.78
C ARG A 76 12.87 -8.12 -8.54
N VAL A 77 11.72 -7.47 -8.72
CA VAL A 77 10.39 -8.04 -8.53
C VAL A 77 9.75 -8.36 -9.87
N ASP A 78 9.06 -9.50 -9.95
CA ASP A 78 8.31 -9.88 -11.14
C ASP A 78 7.27 -8.79 -11.51
N GLY A 79 7.24 -8.41 -12.79
CA GLY A 79 6.40 -7.33 -13.28
C GLY A 79 4.90 -7.55 -13.03
N SER A 80 4.44 -8.80 -13.05
CA SER A 80 3.04 -9.13 -12.78
C SER A 80 2.66 -8.89 -11.32
N ILE A 81 3.59 -9.13 -10.38
CA ILE A 81 3.42 -8.81 -8.96
C ILE A 81 3.42 -7.30 -8.76
N VAL A 82 4.34 -6.56 -9.39
CA VAL A 82 4.33 -5.10 -9.32
C VAL A 82 3.01 -4.55 -9.87
N GLY A 83 2.55 -5.02 -11.03
CA GLY A 83 1.27 -4.60 -11.59
C GLY A 83 0.09 -4.92 -10.67
N LEU A 84 0.09 -6.06 -9.98
CA LEU A 84 -0.92 -6.39 -8.97
C LEU A 84 -0.86 -5.43 -7.77
N CYS A 85 0.34 -5.11 -7.27
CA CYS A 85 0.54 -4.13 -6.21
C CYS A 85 0.00 -2.75 -6.61
N GLU A 86 0.27 -2.31 -7.83
CA GLU A 86 -0.24 -1.05 -8.37
C GLU A 86 -1.78 -1.06 -8.51
N GLU A 87 -2.39 -2.19 -8.92
CA GLU A 87 -3.85 -2.34 -8.92
C GLU A 87 -4.45 -2.22 -7.50
N VAL A 88 -3.84 -2.82 -6.48
CA VAL A 88 -4.34 -2.69 -5.11
C VAL A 88 -4.08 -1.29 -4.53
N ILE A 89 -2.98 -0.61 -4.89
CA ILE A 89 -2.75 0.79 -4.52
C ILE A 89 -3.83 1.69 -5.14
N TYR A 90 -4.18 1.47 -6.41
CA TYR A 90 -5.28 2.20 -7.03
C TYR A 90 -6.62 1.94 -6.34
N MET A 91 -6.87 0.70 -5.89
CA MET A 91 -8.04 0.39 -5.09
C MET A 91 -8.03 1.12 -3.74
N ILE A 92 -6.87 1.19 -3.06
CA ILE A 92 -6.71 1.92 -1.79
C ILE A 92 -7.03 3.42 -2.00
N ASP A 93 -6.48 4.05 -3.04
CA ASP A 93 -6.75 5.47 -3.42
C ASP A 93 -8.26 5.71 -3.60
N LYS A 94 -8.96 4.82 -4.31
CA LYS A 94 -10.42 4.92 -4.48
C LYS A 94 -11.22 4.74 -3.18
N GLU A 95 -10.88 3.73 -2.39
CA GLU A 95 -11.57 3.39 -1.15
C GLU A 95 -11.41 4.48 -0.08
N LEU A 96 -10.24 5.13 -0.07
CA LEU A 96 -9.98 6.22 0.86
C LEU A 96 -10.54 7.56 0.37
N GLY A 97 -10.62 7.76 -0.95
CA GLY A 97 -11.11 8.98 -1.59
C GLY A 97 -10.14 10.14 -1.52
N GLU A 98 -8.83 9.87 -1.38
CA GLU A 98 -7.78 10.86 -1.21
C GLU A 98 -6.48 10.39 -1.88
N GLU A 99 -5.63 11.35 -2.25
CA GLU A 99 -4.33 11.06 -2.87
C GLU A 99 -3.31 10.61 -1.81
N LEU A 100 -2.56 9.55 -2.15
CA LEU A 100 -1.56 8.94 -1.27
C LEU A 100 -0.15 9.45 -1.61
N ASP A 101 0.75 9.44 -0.63
CA ASP A 101 2.16 9.73 -0.88
C ASP A 101 2.78 8.74 -1.88
N GLU A 102 3.51 9.25 -2.88
CA GLU A 102 4.10 8.45 -3.97
C GLU A 102 5.09 7.38 -3.48
N LYS A 103 5.57 7.45 -2.23
CA LYS A 103 6.43 6.41 -1.64
C LYS A 103 5.69 5.08 -1.41
N ILE A 104 4.35 5.08 -1.42
CA ILE A 104 3.55 3.86 -1.26
C ILE A 104 3.85 2.84 -2.37
N HIS A 105 4.09 3.31 -3.61
CA HIS A 105 4.40 2.48 -4.78
C HIS A 105 5.64 1.61 -4.57
N ILE A 106 6.57 2.07 -3.74
CA ILE A 106 7.76 1.31 -3.38
C ILE A 106 7.51 0.53 -2.10
N ALA A 107 7.11 1.23 -1.03
CA ALA A 107 7.06 0.66 0.31
C ALA A 107 6.05 -0.49 0.41
N LEU A 108 4.85 -0.33 -0.15
CA LEU A 108 3.83 -1.38 -0.09
C LEU A 108 4.12 -2.50 -1.09
N THR A 109 4.62 -2.17 -2.29
CA THR A 109 4.99 -3.19 -3.28
C THR A 109 6.12 -4.08 -2.80
N ASP A 110 7.16 -3.50 -2.18
CA ASP A 110 8.28 -4.27 -1.60
C ASP A 110 7.79 -5.17 -0.46
N HIS A 111 6.95 -4.64 0.43
CA HIS A 111 6.33 -5.42 1.51
C HIS A 111 5.51 -6.59 0.97
N ILE A 112 4.58 -6.35 0.03
CA ILE A 112 3.74 -7.41 -0.55
C ILE A 112 4.60 -8.45 -1.29
N ALA A 113 5.55 -8.01 -2.11
CA ALA A 113 6.42 -8.93 -2.84
C ALA A 113 7.21 -9.84 -1.87
N PHE A 114 7.75 -9.26 -0.80
CA PHE A 114 8.46 -10.01 0.24
C PHE A 114 7.54 -10.95 1.04
N THR A 115 6.33 -10.48 1.41
CA THR A 115 5.33 -11.30 2.09
C THR A 115 4.92 -12.50 1.24
N LEU A 116 4.61 -12.30 -0.05
CA LEU A 116 4.25 -13.40 -0.96
C LEU A 116 5.42 -14.38 -1.16
N MET A 117 6.66 -13.88 -1.26
CA MET A 117 7.85 -14.73 -1.34
C MET A 117 7.98 -15.62 -0.10
N ARG A 118 7.87 -15.03 1.10
CA ARG A 118 7.95 -15.76 2.37
C ARG A 118 6.82 -16.79 2.54
N LEU A 119 5.59 -16.43 2.21
CA LEU A 119 4.44 -17.31 2.39
C LEU A 119 4.50 -18.53 1.45
N LYS A 120 5.11 -18.40 0.27
CA LYS A 120 5.41 -19.57 -0.58
C LYS A 120 6.37 -20.56 0.09
N GLU A 121 7.20 -20.10 1.02
CA GLU A 121 8.11 -20.91 1.82
C GLU A 121 7.48 -21.34 3.16
N ASN A 122 6.19 -21.07 3.39
CA ASN A 122 5.48 -21.27 4.66
C ASN A 122 6.12 -20.51 5.84
N ASN A 123 6.73 -19.36 5.56
CA ASN A 123 7.34 -18.50 6.56
C ASN A 123 6.41 -17.35 6.96
N GLU A 124 5.53 -17.64 7.92
CA GLU A 124 4.58 -16.69 8.47
C GLU A 124 5.23 -15.75 9.50
N ILE A 125 4.81 -14.49 9.52
CA ILE A 125 5.20 -13.53 10.55
C ILE A 125 3.97 -13.13 11.34
N THR A 126 4.05 -13.29 12.65
CA THR A 126 3.03 -12.78 13.57
C THR A 126 3.21 -11.29 13.77
N ASN A 127 2.11 -10.55 13.71
CA ASN A 127 2.07 -9.14 14.06
C ASN A 127 1.73 -8.98 15.55
N PRO A 128 2.68 -8.55 16.41
CA PRO A 128 2.43 -8.46 17.84
C PRO A 128 1.52 -7.29 18.24
N PHE A 129 1.23 -6.37 17.31
CA PHE A 129 0.42 -5.17 17.56
C PHE A 129 -0.82 -5.11 16.64
N LEU A 130 -1.37 -6.28 16.30
CA LEU A 130 -2.53 -6.39 15.41
C LEU A 130 -3.76 -5.66 15.97
N ILE A 131 -4.05 -5.86 17.26
CA ILE A 131 -5.22 -5.28 17.93
C ILE A 131 -5.09 -3.76 18.04
N GLU A 132 -3.90 -3.28 18.42
CA GLU A 132 -3.57 -1.86 18.50
C GLU A 132 -3.70 -1.21 17.11
N THR A 133 -3.22 -1.88 16.07
CA THR A 133 -3.32 -1.41 14.68
C THR A 133 -4.78 -1.32 14.24
N GLN A 134 -5.58 -2.36 14.49
CA GLN A 134 -7.00 -2.38 14.17
C GLN A 134 -7.76 -1.27 14.88
N THR A 135 -7.42 -1.02 16.15
CA THR A 135 -8.06 0.00 16.98
C THR A 135 -7.67 1.41 16.53
N LEU A 136 -6.38 1.66 16.30
CA LEU A 136 -5.86 2.99 15.95
C LEU A 136 -6.14 3.39 14.51
N TYR A 137 -6.15 2.43 13.59
CA TYR A 137 -6.15 2.66 12.15
C TYR A 137 -7.29 1.89 11.47
N LYS A 138 -8.48 1.95 12.07
CA LYS A 138 -9.65 1.16 11.65
C LYS A 138 -10.00 1.30 10.17
N LYS A 139 -9.90 2.51 9.60
CA LYS A 139 -10.21 2.75 8.17
C LYS A 139 -9.17 2.02 7.30
N GLU A 140 -7.90 2.17 7.61
CA GLU A 140 -6.79 1.52 6.91
C GLU A 140 -6.84 0.00 7.06
N PHE A 141 -7.24 -0.50 8.23
CA PHE A 141 -7.36 -1.93 8.51
C PHE A 141 -8.45 -2.59 7.65
N GLU A 142 -9.62 -1.96 7.52
CA GLU A 142 -10.69 -2.48 6.67
C GLU A 142 -10.33 -2.44 5.17
N VAL A 143 -9.59 -1.42 4.73
CA VAL A 143 -9.06 -1.40 3.37
C VAL A 143 -7.98 -2.48 3.18
N ALA A 144 -7.11 -2.69 4.16
CA ALA A 144 -6.08 -3.73 4.12
C ALA A 144 -6.69 -5.14 3.99
N LYS A 145 -7.82 -5.44 4.66
CA LYS A 145 -8.55 -6.70 4.48
C LYS A 145 -8.98 -6.91 3.02
N LYS A 146 -9.52 -5.86 2.38
CA LYS A 146 -9.90 -5.93 0.96
C LYS A 146 -8.68 -6.17 0.07
N VAL A 147 -7.55 -5.53 0.38
CA VAL A 147 -6.27 -5.74 -0.33
C VAL A 147 -5.85 -7.20 -0.23
N ILE A 148 -5.85 -7.77 0.99
CA ILE A 148 -5.54 -9.18 1.21
C ILE A 148 -6.45 -10.08 0.37
N SER A 149 -7.77 -9.91 0.43
CA SER A 149 -8.70 -10.73 -0.36
C SER A 149 -8.43 -10.69 -1.88
N VAL A 150 -7.99 -9.54 -2.40
CA VAL A 150 -7.59 -9.41 -3.82
C VAL A 150 -6.28 -10.16 -4.08
N LEU A 151 -5.28 -10.01 -3.20
CA LEU A 151 -3.99 -10.69 -3.31
C LEU A 151 -4.15 -12.21 -3.25
N GLU A 152 -4.90 -12.73 -2.29
CA GLU A 152 -5.18 -14.17 -2.14
C GLU A 152 -5.85 -14.72 -3.41
N LYS A 153 -6.90 -14.05 -3.89
CA LYS A 153 -7.61 -14.45 -5.11
C LYS A 153 -6.72 -14.47 -6.35
N ARG A 154 -5.76 -13.56 -6.45
CA ARG A 154 -4.89 -13.39 -7.64
C ARG A 154 -3.65 -14.26 -7.58
N THR A 155 -3.18 -14.60 -6.39
CA THR A 155 -1.93 -15.36 -6.18
C THR A 155 -2.18 -16.82 -5.79
N GLY A 156 -3.37 -17.13 -5.25
CA GLY A 156 -3.70 -18.45 -4.70
C GLY A 156 -2.98 -18.78 -3.39
N ILE A 157 -2.41 -17.78 -2.72
CA ILE A 157 -1.69 -17.91 -1.45
C ILE A 157 -2.61 -17.41 -0.35
N ASP A 158 -2.79 -18.19 0.71
CA ASP A 158 -3.49 -17.76 1.92
C ASP A 158 -2.59 -16.80 2.71
N ILE A 159 -3.12 -15.64 3.10
CA ILE A 159 -2.33 -14.60 3.78
C ILE A 159 -2.83 -14.41 5.22
N PRO A 160 -1.96 -14.61 6.24
CA PRO A 160 -2.36 -14.48 7.64
C PRO A 160 -2.84 -13.09 8.04
N ASP A 161 -3.72 -13.03 9.04
CA ASP A 161 -4.29 -11.78 9.59
C ASP A 161 -3.22 -10.76 10.04
N GLY A 162 -2.03 -11.23 10.45
CA GLY A 162 -0.91 -10.36 10.81
C GLY A 162 -0.51 -9.38 9.70
N GLU A 163 -0.59 -9.82 8.44
CA GLU A 163 -0.25 -9.02 7.26
C GLU A 163 -1.32 -7.96 6.97
N VAL A 164 -2.59 -8.16 7.37
CA VAL A 164 -3.61 -7.09 7.36
C VAL A 164 -3.13 -5.90 8.19
N GLY A 165 -2.58 -6.17 9.38
CA GLY A 165 -2.03 -5.12 10.23
C GLY A 165 -0.85 -4.40 9.59
N PHE A 166 0.10 -5.12 8.97
CA PHE A 166 1.24 -4.48 8.31
C PHE A 166 0.82 -3.62 7.11
N ILE A 167 -0.07 -4.12 6.25
CA ILE A 167 -0.61 -3.35 5.13
C ILE A 167 -1.34 -2.11 5.64
N ALA A 168 -2.13 -2.21 6.71
CA ALA A 168 -2.81 -1.07 7.32
C ALA A 168 -1.81 0.03 7.76
N LEU A 169 -0.65 -0.36 8.31
CA LEU A 169 0.40 0.59 8.70
C LEU A 169 1.06 1.26 7.49
N HIS A 170 1.30 0.52 6.40
CA HIS A 170 1.77 1.09 5.13
C HIS A 170 0.79 2.12 4.57
N ILE A 171 -0.50 1.78 4.54
CA ILE A 171 -1.57 2.68 4.11
C ILE A 171 -1.58 3.93 5.00
N HIS A 172 -1.59 3.78 6.32
CA HIS A 172 -1.60 4.92 7.24
C HIS A 172 -0.40 5.84 7.05
N SER A 173 0.79 5.28 6.87
CA SER A 173 2.02 6.04 6.59
C SER A 173 1.89 6.88 5.32
N ALA A 174 1.36 6.29 4.24
CA ALA A 174 1.17 6.95 2.96
C ALA A 174 0.12 8.06 3.02
N ARG A 175 -1.00 7.84 3.74
CA ARG A 175 -2.06 8.85 3.94
C ARG A 175 -1.55 10.10 4.66
N ASN A 176 -0.66 9.92 5.64
CA ASN A 176 -0.18 11.00 6.50
C ASN A 176 1.17 11.59 6.06
N LYS A 177 1.72 11.17 4.91
CA LYS A 177 3.08 11.52 4.46
C LYS A 177 4.14 11.29 5.54
N GLY A 178 3.87 10.31 6.40
CA GLY A 178 4.68 9.98 7.57
C GLY A 178 5.73 8.93 7.26
N LYS A 179 6.64 8.71 8.22
CA LYS A 179 7.53 7.54 8.17
C LYS A 179 6.82 6.33 8.76
N LEU A 180 6.84 5.21 8.04
CA LEU A 180 6.31 3.93 8.51
C LEU A 180 6.88 3.54 9.88
N SER A 181 8.18 3.82 10.10
CA SER A 181 8.85 3.57 11.37
C SER A 181 8.18 4.29 12.56
N ASN A 182 7.61 5.47 12.34
CA ASN A 182 6.90 6.21 13.40
C ASN A 182 5.56 5.55 13.70
N THR A 183 4.85 5.08 12.68
CA THR A 183 3.57 4.37 12.83
C THR A 183 3.77 3.05 13.57
N ILE A 184 4.77 2.25 13.17
CA ILE A 184 5.16 1.02 13.88
C ILE A 184 5.55 1.32 15.33
N LYS A 185 6.40 2.34 15.54
CA LYS A 185 6.83 2.73 16.89
C LYS A 185 5.65 3.13 17.78
N CYS A 186 4.63 3.79 17.24
CA CYS A 186 3.43 4.16 17.99
C CYS A 186 2.64 2.93 18.43
N ALA A 187 2.43 1.96 17.53
CA ALA A 187 1.77 0.70 17.84
C ALA A 187 2.57 -0.11 18.89
N PHE A 188 3.90 -0.19 18.70
CA PHE A 188 4.81 -0.85 19.63
C PHE A 188 4.76 -0.25 21.05
N ILE A 189 4.96 1.07 21.20
CA ILE A 189 4.91 1.73 22.52
C ILE A 189 3.57 1.47 23.20
N THR A 190 2.48 1.48 22.43
CA THR A 190 1.14 1.25 22.99
C THR A 190 0.99 -0.18 23.53
N SER A 191 1.45 -1.19 22.78
CA SER A 191 1.46 -2.57 23.27
C SER A 191 2.34 -2.72 24.51
N SER A 192 3.55 -2.16 24.48
CA SER A 192 4.50 -2.27 25.60
C SER A 192 4.00 -1.61 26.88
N ILE A 193 3.31 -0.48 26.80
CA ILE A 193 2.72 0.14 28.00
C ILE A 193 1.61 -0.74 28.57
N ALA A 194 0.77 -1.33 27.71
CA ALA A 194 -0.30 -2.21 28.16
C ALA A 194 0.25 -3.50 28.79
N GLU A 195 1.27 -4.10 28.20
CA GLU A 195 2.01 -5.25 28.78
C GLU A 195 2.61 -4.88 30.15
N LEU A 196 3.25 -3.72 30.26
CA LEU A 196 3.80 -3.24 31.53
C LEU A 196 2.75 -3.08 32.62
N ILE A 197 1.55 -2.60 32.27
CA ILE A 197 0.43 -2.48 33.22
C ILE A 197 -0.07 -3.86 33.65
N GLU A 198 -0.24 -4.80 32.72
CA GLU A 198 -0.63 -6.19 33.04
C GLU A 198 0.37 -6.84 34.00
N ASP A 199 1.67 -6.66 33.76
CA ASP A 199 2.74 -7.22 34.56
C ASP A 199 2.83 -6.60 35.97
N GLU A 200 2.80 -5.27 36.07
CA GLU A 200 2.93 -4.55 37.34
C GLU A 200 1.73 -4.79 38.26
N PHE A 201 0.51 -4.74 37.70
CA PHE A 201 -0.72 -4.87 38.48
C PHE A 201 -1.22 -6.32 38.58
N ARG A 202 -0.59 -7.27 37.87
CA ARG A 202 -0.99 -8.68 37.80
C ARG A 202 -2.45 -8.84 37.34
N ILE A 203 -2.85 -8.04 36.37
CA ILE A 203 -4.17 -8.07 35.76
C ILE A 203 -4.08 -8.53 34.31
N HIS A 204 -5.21 -8.96 33.76
CA HIS A 204 -5.37 -9.14 32.33
C HIS A 204 -6.21 -8.00 31.76
N ILE A 205 -5.74 -7.36 30.70
CA ILE A 205 -6.45 -6.33 29.97
C ILE A 205 -7.13 -7.00 28.78
N ASP A 206 -8.45 -6.93 28.74
CA ASP A 206 -9.23 -7.30 27.56
C ASP A 206 -8.94 -6.30 26.43
N ARG A 207 -8.13 -6.73 25.46
CA ARG A 207 -7.66 -5.92 24.34
C ARG A 207 -8.77 -5.62 23.31
N ASP A 208 -9.89 -6.34 23.36
CA ASP A 208 -11.06 -6.06 22.50
C ASP A 208 -12.06 -5.11 23.16
N SER A 209 -11.83 -4.74 24.43
CA SER A 209 -12.73 -3.87 25.18
C SER A 209 -12.70 -2.41 24.73
N LEU A 210 -13.83 -1.72 24.91
CA LEU A 210 -13.92 -0.28 24.67
C LEU A 210 -13.00 0.54 25.59
N ASP A 211 -12.72 0.04 26.78
CA ASP A 211 -11.84 0.71 27.73
C ASP A 211 -10.39 0.65 27.26
N TYR A 212 -9.96 -0.50 26.73
CA TYR A 212 -8.64 -0.61 26.12
C TYR A 212 -8.51 0.26 24.86
N ALA A 213 -9.53 0.27 24.00
CA ALA A 213 -9.55 1.15 22.84
C ALA A 213 -9.39 2.63 23.23
N ARG A 214 -10.10 3.08 24.28
CA ARG A 214 -9.99 4.44 24.82
C ARG A 214 -8.60 4.71 25.38
N PHE A 215 -8.03 3.75 26.11
CA PHE A 215 -6.68 3.84 26.66
C PHE A 215 -5.62 4.04 25.57
N ILE A 216 -5.64 3.20 24.53
CA ILE A 216 -4.72 3.29 23.38
C ILE A 216 -4.79 4.68 22.72
N ILE A 217 -6.01 5.19 22.49
CA ILE A 217 -6.20 6.52 21.90
C ILE A 217 -5.53 7.61 22.76
N HIS A 218 -5.69 7.56 24.09
CA HIS A 218 -5.05 8.52 24.99
C HIS A 218 -3.52 8.40 24.99
N VAL A 219 -2.97 7.19 24.97
CA VAL A 219 -1.52 6.94 24.84
C VAL A 219 -1.00 7.51 23.53
N GLN A 220 -1.71 7.28 22.41
CA GLN A 220 -1.33 7.82 21.12
C GLN A 220 -1.29 9.36 21.14
N PHE A 221 -2.28 10.01 21.76
CA PHE A 221 -2.27 11.47 21.91
C PHE A 221 -1.10 11.96 22.75
N ALA A 222 -0.69 11.21 23.79
CA ALA A 222 0.47 11.55 24.59
C ALA A 222 1.78 11.40 23.81
N ILE A 223 1.94 10.36 22.97
CA ILE A 223 3.13 10.15 22.13
C ILE A 223 3.29 11.24 21.06
N LYS A 224 2.18 11.79 20.56
CA LYS A 224 2.18 12.80 19.50
C LYS A 224 2.42 14.24 20.00
N ARG A 225 2.42 14.47 21.31
CA ARG A 225 2.75 15.76 21.92
C ARG A 225 4.25 15.95 22.02
#